data_AF-A0A1N6WYI2-F1
#
_entry.id   AF-A0A1N6WYI2-F1
#
_cell.length_a   1.000
_cell.length_b   1.000
_cell.length_c   1.000
_cell.angle_alpha   90.00
_cell.angle_beta   90.00
_cell.angle_gamma   90.00
#
_symmetry.space_group_name_H-M   'P 1'
#
loop_
_entity.id
_entity.type
_entity.pdbx_description
1 polymer ?
#
loop_
_entity_poly.entity_id
_entity_poly.type
_entity_poly.pdbx_seq_one_letter_code
_entity_poly.pdbx_strand_id
1 'polypeptide(L)'
;MARLSRLFLSTTSILAISGILLLSGDRYDWMPGLDPTIDPSGIETDGSRALVRTVLLAAALAASALMALVTKARTRGERLLPLVLSLAALAAYAVSGA
;
A
#
# COMPACT_ATOMS: atom_id res chain seq x y z
N MET A 1 5.38 -3.52 26.09
CA MET A 1 5.90 -3.95 24.77
C MET A 1 4.80 -4.13 23.73
N ALA A 2 3.77 -4.95 23.95
CA ALA A 2 2.73 -5.23 22.95
C ALA A 2 2.02 -3.98 22.36
N ARG A 3 1.76 -2.94 23.15
CA ARG A 3 1.17 -1.67 22.65
C ARG A 3 2.09 -0.93 21.69
N LEU A 4 3.39 -0.88 22.00
CA LEU A 4 4.39 -0.19 21.17
C LEU A 4 4.58 -0.93 19.83
N SER A 5 4.66 -2.26 19.87
CA SER A 5 4.74 -3.10 18.67
C SER A 5 3.48 -2.96 17.80
N ARG A 6 2.29 -2.90 18.42
CA ARG A 6 1.03 -2.66 17.72
C ARG A 6 1.02 -1.31 17.01
N LEU A 7 1.44 -0.25 17.70
CA LEU A 7 1.53 1.10 17.12
C LEU A 7 2.50 1.13 15.94
N PHE A 8 3.70 0.58 16.13
CA PHE A 8 4.70 0.49 15.06
C PHE A 8 4.17 -0.23 13.82
N LEU A 9 3.58 -1.42 14.00
CA LEU A 9 3.03 -2.20 12.89
C LEU A 9 1.83 -1.51 12.20
N SER A 10 0.99 -0.79 12.96
CA SER A 10 -0.10 -0.01 12.35
C SER A 10 0.44 1.14 11.52
N THR A 11 1.45 1.85 12.02
CA THR A 11 2.08 2.96 11.29
C THR A 11 2.74 2.46 10.01
N THR A 12 3.48 1.35 10.07
CA THR A 12 4.08 0.74 8.88
C THR A 12 3.02 0.35 7.85
N SER A 13 1.92 -0.26 8.28
CA SER A 13 0.82 -0.62 7.39
C SER A 13 0.18 0.61 6.75
N ILE A 14 -0.11 1.65 7.54
CA ILE A 14 -0.70 2.91 7.05
C ILE A 14 0.24 3.62 6.06
N LEU A 15 1.54 3.67 6.33
CA LEU A 15 2.53 4.25 5.42
C LEU A 15 2.60 3.47 4.11
N ALA A 16 2.58 2.14 4.18
CA ALA A 16 2.58 1.30 2.98
C ALA A 16 1.31 1.51 2.14
N ILE A 17 0.14 1.56 2.76
CA ILE A 17 -1.14 1.87 2.10
C ILE A 17 -1.08 3.26 1.44
N SER A 18 -0.58 4.26 2.16
CA SER A 18 -0.43 5.62 1.64
C SER A 18 0.52 5.66 0.45
N GLY A 19 1.63 4.91 0.51
CA GLY A 19 2.57 4.79 -0.60
C GLY A 19 1.95 4.15 -1.84
N ILE A 20 1.11 3.12 -1.68
CA ILE A 20 0.34 2.53 -2.79
C ILE A 20 -0.52 3.60 -3.46
N LEU A 21 -1.27 4.37 -2.67
CA LEU A 21 -2.16 5.41 -3.18
C LEU A 21 -1.39 6.52 -3.91
N LEU A 22 -0.27 6.99 -3.33
CA LEU A 22 0.59 8.01 -3.95
C LEU A 22 1.24 7.53 -5.24
N LEU A 23 1.48 6.23 -5.36
CA LEU A 23 2.06 5.65 -6.56
C LEU A 23 1.03 5.40 -7.66
N SER A 24 -0.27 5.58 -7.42
CA SER A 24 -1.35 5.40 -8.42
C SER A 24 -1.18 6.29 -9.65
N GLY A 25 -1.74 5.87 -10.78
CA GLY A 25 -1.56 6.54 -12.09
C GLY A 25 -0.16 6.40 -12.69
N ASP A 26 0.00 6.93 -13.90
CA ASP A 26 1.28 7.09 -14.57
C ASP A 26 1.99 8.35 -14.08
N ARG A 27 3.33 8.31 -14.05
CA ARG A 27 4.15 9.50 -13.77
C ARG A 27 3.86 10.63 -14.77
N TYR A 28 3.48 10.27 -15.99
CA TYR A 28 3.41 11.19 -17.12
C TYR A 28 1.98 11.44 -17.61
N ASP A 29 0.95 11.04 -16.84
CA ASP A 29 -0.47 11.27 -17.19
C ASP A 29 -0.83 12.76 -17.39
N TRP A 30 0.00 13.68 -16.88
CA TRP A 30 -0.17 15.12 -17.08
C TRP A 30 0.35 15.62 -18.44
N MET A 31 1.23 14.87 -19.11
CA MET A 31 1.89 15.31 -20.36
C MET A 31 0.93 15.49 -21.54
N PRO A 32 -0.08 14.63 -21.76
CA PRO A 32 -1.08 14.85 -22.81
C PRO A 32 -1.85 16.18 -22.66
N GLY A 33 -1.92 16.73 -21.45
CA GLY A 33 -2.54 18.04 -21.20
C GLY A 33 -1.70 19.23 -21.68
N LEU A 34 -0.40 19.03 -21.93
CA LEU A 34 0.52 20.06 -22.44
C LEU A 34 0.91 19.81 -23.90
N ASP A 35 1.17 18.56 -24.24
CA ASP A 35 1.47 18.14 -25.61
C ASP A 35 0.83 16.76 -25.87
N PRO A 36 -0.25 16.69 -26.66
CA PRO A 36 -0.94 15.45 -26.97
C PRO A 36 -0.16 14.55 -27.94
N THR A 37 0.95 15.02 -28.53
CA THR A 37 1.78 14.23 -29.44
C THR A 37 2.77 13.32 -28.72
N ILE A 38 3.01 13.57 -27.42
CA ILE A 38 3.87 12.73 -26.61
C ILE A 38 3.04 11.62 -25.97
N ASP A 39 3.34 10.38 -26.36
CA ASP A 39 2.80 9.20 -25.70
C ASP A 39 3.57 8.93 -24.38
N PRO A 40 2.94 9.11 -23.21
CA PRO A 40 3.59 8.89 -21.91
C PRO A 40 4.02 7.44 -21.71
N SER A 41 3.38 6.47 -22.38
CA SER A 41 3.71 5.05 -22.26
C SER A 41 5.04 4.66 -22.94
N GLY A 42 5.54 5.51 -23.84
CA GLY A 42 6.81 5.33 -24.54
C GLY A 42 8.02 5.93 -23.81
N ILE A 43 7.82 6.60 -22.68
CA ILE A 43 8.91 7.24 -21.93
C ILE A 43 9.64 6.18 -21.12
N GLU A 44 10.92 5.96 -21.43
CA GLU A 44 11.76 5.02 -20.69
C GLU A 44 11.89 5.47 -19.22
N THR A 45 11.53 4.58 -18.30
CA THR A 45 11.57 4.85 -16.86
C THR A 45 12.58 3.95 -16.16
N ASP A 46 13.43 4.54 -15.33
CA ASP A 46 14.22 3.79 -14.34
C ASP A 46 13.30 3.24 -13.24
N GLY A 47 12.84 2.01 -13.43
CA GLY A 47 12.16 1.20 -12.41
C GLY A 47 10.65 1.01 -12.61
N SER A 48 10.14 -0.10 -12.05
CA SER A 48 8.73 -0.48 -12.16
C SER A 48 7.91 0.01 -10.95
N ARG A 49 7.03 1.00 -11.18
CA ARG A 49 6.06 1.47 -10.16
C ARG A 49 5.14 0.33 -9.70
N ALA A 50 4.75 -0.55 -10.62
CA ALA A 50 3.96 -1.73 -10.31
C ALA A 50 4.67 -2.65 -9.30
N LEU A 51 5.97 -2.91 -9.50
CA LEU A 51 6.77 -3.70 -8.57
C LEU A 51 6.82 -3.05 -7.18
N VAL A 52 7.04 -1.73 -7.11
CA VAL A 52 7.06 -1.01 -5.83
C VAL A 52 5.70 -1.11 -5.13
N ARG A 53 4.59 -0.94 -5.84
CA ARG A 53 3.23 -1.09 -5.27
C ARG A 53 3.02 -2.51 -4.73
N THR A 54 3.48 -3.55 -5.42
CA THR A 54 3.39 -4.94 -4.96
C THR A 54 4.22 -5.17 -3.68
N VAL A 55 5.42 -4.59 -3.60
CA VAL A 55 6.26 -4.66 -2.40
C VAL A 55 5.58 -3.96 -1.22
N LEU A 56 4.97 -2.79 -1.44
CA LEU A 56 4.22 -2.07 -0.41
C LEU A 56 2.97 -2.86 0.04
N LEU A 57 2.25 -3.51 -0.88
CA LEU A 57 1.13 -4.38 -0.53
C LEU A 57 1.60 -5.53 0.37
N ALA A 58 2.68 -6.22 -0.02
CA ALA A 58 3.26 -7.29 0.77
C ALA A 58 3.67 -6.81 2.17
N ALA A 59 4.29 -5.63 2.26
CA ALA A 59 4.66 -5.02 3.54
C ALA A 59 3.44 -4.68 4.41
N ALA A 60 2.37 -4.13 3.82
CA ALA A 60 1.14 -3.79 4.54
C ALA A 60 0.44 -5.04 5.10
N LEU A 61 0.39 -6.12 4.32
CA LEU A 61 -0.18 -7.40 4.73
C LEU A 61 0.69 -8.09 5.78
N ALA A 62 2.01 -8.11 5.60
CA ALA A 62 2.94 -8.67 6.57
C ALA A 62 2.86 -7.93 7.91
N ALA A 63 2.80 -6.60 7.90
CA ALA A 63 2.64 -5.79 9.11
C ALA A 63 1.32 -6.11 9.83
N SER A 64 0.23 -6.28 9.08
CA SER A 64 -1.08 -6.64 9.63
C SER A 64 -1.10 -8.05 10.24
N ALA A 65 -0.49 -9.02 9.55
CA ALA A 65 -0.37 -10.39 10.04
C ALA A 65 0.51 -10.48 11.30
N LEU A 66 1.67 -9.81 11.29
CA LEU A 66 2.55 -9.71 12.46
C LEU A 66 1.86 -9.04 13.64
N MET A 67 1.00 -8.05 13.39
CA MET A 67 0.25 -7.39 14.46
C MET A 67 -0.65 -8.38 15.19
N ALA A 68 -1.41 -9.20 14.44
CA ALA A 68 -2.28 -10.22 15.01
C ALA A 68 -1.52 -11.29 15.81
N LEU A 69 -0.33 -11.68 15.34
CA LEU A 69 0.56 -12.64 16.00
C LEU A 69 1.15 -12.07 17.31
N VAL A 70 1.75 -10.88 17.24
CA VAL A 70 2.47 -10.26 18.37
C VAL A 70 1.52 -9.87 19.50
N THR A 71 0.29 -9.43 19.18
CA THR A 71 -0.70 -9.09 20.21
C THR A 71 -1.42 -10.32 20.77
N LYS A 72 -1.09 -11.54 20.32
CA LYS A 72 -1.78 -12.79 20.66
C LYS A 72 -3.31 -12.64 20.59
N ALA A 73 -3.80 -11.99 19.52
CA ALA A 73 -5.20 -11.58 19.40
C ALA A 73 -6.14 -12.78 19.58
N ARG A 74 -6.74 -12.87 20.78
CA ARG A 74 -7.58 -14.00 21.21
C ARG A 74 -9.05 -13.69 21.01
N THR A 75 -9.40 -12.41 21.06
CA THR A 75 -10.79 -11.94 20.91
C THR A 75 -11.05 -11.43 19.50
N ARG A 76 -12.33 -11.48 19.06
CA ARG A 76 -12.75 -10.91 17.76
C ARG A 76 -12.37 -9.43 17.64
N GLY A 77 -12.51 -8.66 18.71
CA GLY A 77 -12.21 -7.22 18.73
C GLY A 77 -10.73 -6.90 18.47
N GLU A 78 -9.81 -7.74 18.93
CA GLU A 78 -8.36 -7.55 18.72
C GLU A 78 -7.92 -7.87 17.29
N ARG A 79 -8.69 -8.69 16.56
CA ARG A 79 -8.42 -9.04 15.16
C ARG A 79 -9.01 -8.04 14.16
N LEU A 80 -9.91 -7.16 14.60
CA LEU A 80 -10.58 -6.20 13.72
C LEU A 80 -9.57 -5.26 13.05
N LEU A 81 -8.67 -4.66 13.82
CA LEU A 81 -7.71 -3.70 13.26
C LEU A 81 -6.80 -4.30 12.17
N PRO A 82 -6.10 -5.44 12.39
CA PRO A 82 -5.28 -6.03 11.34
C PRO A 82 -6.11 -6.50 10.13
N LEU A 83 -7.36 -6.96 10.33
CA LEU A 83 -8.25 -7.29 9.22
C LEU A 83 -8.63 -6.06 8.39
N VAL A 84 -9.02 -4.97 9.05
CA VAL A 84 -9.37 -3.70 8.39
C VAL A 84 -8.18 -3.16 7.61
N LEU A 85 -6.97 -3.18 8.19
CA LEU A 85 -5.76 -2.74 7.50
C LEU A 85 -5.43 -3.61 6.29
N SER A 86 -5.62 -4.92 6.39
CA SER A 86 -5.40 -5.84 5.27
C SER A 86 -6.38 -5.57 4.12
N LEU A 87 -7.66 -5.39 4.44
CA LEU A 87 -8.70 -5.03 3.46
C LEU A 87 -8.46 -3.66 2.84
N ALA A 88 -8.05 -2.67 3.63
CA ALA A 88 -7.70 -1.34 3.15
C ALA A 88 -6.50 -1.38 2.19
N ALA A 89 -5.48 -2.20 2.48
CA ALA A 89 -4.34 -2.38 1.59
C ALA A 89 -4.74 -3.03 0.26
N LEU A 90 -5.60 -4.05 0.29
CA LEU A 90 -6.14 -4.68 -0.91
C LEU A 90 -6.97 -3.69 -1.74
N ALA A 91 -7.85 -2.92 -1.10
CA ALA A 91 -8.66 -1.91 -1.78
C ALA A 91 -7.78 -0.82 -2.40
N ALA A 92 -6.79 -0.31 -1.66
CA ALA A 92 -5.85 0.68 -2.18
C ALA A 92 -5.06 0.15 -3.38
N TYR A 93 -4.59 -1.10 -3.32
CA TYR A 93 -3.86 -1.73 -4.43
C TYR A 93 -4.75 -1.93 -5.65
N ALA A 94 -5.98 -2.41 -5.46
CA ALA A 94 -6.94 -2.61 -6.54
C ALA A 94 -7.32 -1.29 -7.24
N VAL A 95 -7.56 -0.23 -6.47
CA VAL A 95 -7.87 1.11 -7.01
C VAL A 95 -6.66 1.76 -7.65
N SER A 96 -5.46 1.52 -7.12
CA SER A 96 -4.22 2.08 -7.66
C SER A 96 -3.83 1.48 -9.01
N GLY A 97 -4.12 0.19 -9.19
CA GLY A 97 -3.85 -0.55 -10.43
C GLY A 97 -4.96 -0.51 -11.48
N ALA A 98 -6.13 0.04 -11.13
CA ALA A 98 -7.22 0.34 -12.06
C ALA A 98 -6.99 1.69 -12.75
#